data_AF-A0A9E2B8H5-F1
#
_entry.id   AF-A0A9E2B8H5-F1
#
_cell.length_a   1.000
_cell.length_b   1.000
_cell.length_c   1.000
_cell.angle_alpha   90.00
_cell.angle_beta   90.00
_cell.angle_gamma   90.00
#
_symmetry.space_group_name_H-M   'P 1'
#
loop_
_entity.id
_entity.type
_entity.pdbx_description
1 polymer ?
#
loop_
_entity_poly.entity_id
_entity_poly.type
_entity_poly.pdbx_seq_one_letter_code
_entity_poly.pdbx_strand_id
1 'polypeptide(L)'
;LYGDDNALDQTIRSLHSQINGMLLYQWSLGDEIVTVGAESRKWFRNHRDEADLCDLVLVARYYSLLGTASEKALPALAKMPAFLKLQLDFSAEESEGFIAESKAEVAAVESMLGSI
;
A
#
# COMPACT_ATOMS: atom_id res chain seq x y z
N LEU A 1 16.19 11.74 -27.77
CA LEU A 1 15.93 12.28 -26.42
C LEU A 1 14.76 11.49 -25.82
N TYR A 2 15.02 10.27 -25.32
CA TYR A 2 14.03 9.34 -24.75
C TYR A 2 14.61 8.69 -23.48
N GLY A 3 15.38 9.47 -22.70
CA GLY A 3 16.10 8.98 -21.52
C GLY A 3 15.58 9.53 -20.19
N ASP A 4 14.84 10.64 -20.19
CA ASP A 4 14.48 11.36 -18.96
C ASP A 4 13.23 10.82 -18.27
N ASP A 5 12.18 10.44 -19.00
CA ASP A 5 10.92 9.98 -18.37
C ASP A 5 11.12 8.71 -17.52
N ASN A 6 11.95 7.79 -18.00
CA ASN A 6 12.23 6.55 -17.27
C ASN A 6 13.14 6.80 -16.05
N ALA A 7 14.09 7.74 -16.15
CA ALA A 7 14.94 8.13 -15.03
C ALA A 7 14.16 8.88 -13.95
N LEU A 8 13.23 9.74 -14.35
CA LEU A 8 12.33 10.46 -13.45
C LEU A 8 11.39 9.49 -12.71
N ASP A 9 10.75 8.56 -13.43
CA ASP A 9 9.88 7.54 -12.82
C ASP A 9 10.63 6.63 -11.85
N GLN A 10 11.87 6.24 -12.19
CA GLN A 10 12.72 5.46 -11.27
C GLN A 10 13.10 6.28 -10.03
N THR A 11 13.39 7.56 -10.21
CA THR A 11 13.71 8.47 -9.10
C THR A 11 12.51 8.66 -8.18
N ILE A 12 11.31 8.88 -8.74
CA ILE A 12 10.06 8.94 -7.98
C ILE A 12 9.83 7.62 -7.24
N ARG A 13 9.95 6.48 -7.90
CA ARG A 13 9.76 5.16 -7.27
C ARG A 13 10.72 4.92 -6.10
N SER A 14 11.98 5.34 -6.25
CA SER A 14 13.03 5.17 -5.24
C SER A 14 12.89 6.12 -4.05
N LEU A 15 12.57 7.39 -4.31
CA LEU A 15 12.53 8.44 -3.28
C LEU A 15 11.17 8.53 -2.58
N HIS A 16 10.07 8.13 -3.23
CA HIS A 16 8.73 8.30 -2.70
C HIS A 16 8.54 7.69 -1.30
N SER A 17 9.10 6.50 -1.04
CA SER A 17 9.01 5.87 0.29
C SER A 17 9.73 6.69 1.36
N GLN A 18 10.89 7.25 1.02
CA GLN A 18 11.73 8.02 1.94
C GLN A 18 11.10 9.40 2.20
N ILE A 19 10.68 10.09 1.14
CA ILE A 19 10.04 11.40 1.20
C ILE A 19 8.74 11.33 1.99
N ASN A 20 7.89 10.32 1.74
CA ASN A 20 6.63 10.21 2.46
C ASN A 20 6.85 9.96 3.95
N GLY A 21 7.79 9.08 4.34
CA GLY A 21 8.13 8.90 5.74
C GLY A 21 8.59 10.19 6.41
N MET A 22 9.48 10.94 5.76
CA MET A 22 9.97 12.23 6.25
C MET A 22 8.86 13.29 6.38
N LEU A 23 7.98 13.40 5.38
CA LEU A 23 6.89 14.37 5.37
C LEU A 23 5.87 14.10 6.48
N LEU A 24 5.44 12.84 6.63
CA LEU A 24 4.48 12.43 7.65
C LEU A 24 5.05 12.62 9.06
N TYR A 25 6.35 12.35 9.24
CA TYR A 25 7.05 12.63 10.48
C TYR A 25 7.08 14.14 10.78
N GLN A 26 7.41 14.97 9.79
CA GLN A 26 7.43 16.43 9.95
C GLN A 26 6.04 17.00 10.27
N TRP A 27 4.96 16.39 9.76
CA TRP A 27 3.58 16.73 10.11
C TRP A 27 3.13 16.20 11.47
N SER A 28 4.01 15.52 12.23
CA SER A 28 3.71 14.93 13.55
C SER A 28 2.53 13.95 13.52
N LEU A 29 2.36 13.24 12.41
CA LEU A 29 1.41 12.13 12.34
C LEU A 29 2.00 10.95 13.11
N GLY A 30 1.13 10.20 13.81
CA GLY A 30 1.57 9.12 14.71
C GLY A 30 2.48 8.09 14.00
N ASP A 31 3.35 7.45 14.79
CA ASP A 31 4.41 6.55 14.30
C ASP A 31 3.91 5.44 13.36
N GLU A 32 2.68 4.98 13.56
CA GLU A 32 2.04 3.99 12.69
C GLU A 32 1.85 4.52 11.26
N ILE A 33 1.42 5.77 11.10
CA ILE A 33 1.22 6.41 9.79
C ILE A 33 2.56 6.70 9.12
N VAL A 34 3.56 7.13 9.88
CA VAL A 34 4.94 7.31 9.38
C VAL A 34 5.49 5.99 8.86
N THR A 35 5.29 4.90 9.60
CA THR A 35 5.70 3.55 9.22
C THR A 35 5.01 3.10 7.93
N VAL A 36 3.70 3.34 7.80
CA VAL A 36 2.95 3.06 6.56
C VAL A 36 3.57 3.81 5.38
N GLY A 37 3.83 5.11 5.51
CA GLY A 37 4.43 5.91 4.44
C GLY A 37 5.81 5.42 4.01
N ALA A 38 6.61 4.98 4.99
CA ALA A 38 7.97 4.49 4.75
C ALA A 38 8.03 3.06 4.19
N GLU A 39 7.07 2.20 4.54
CA GLU A 39 7.24 0.75 4.37
C GLU A 39 6.12 0.02 3.61
N SER A 40 5.00 0.67 3.28
CA SER A 40 3.87 0.09 2.53
C SER A 40 4.20 -0.37 1.09
N ARG A 41 5.45 -0.22 0.65
CA ARG A 41 5.96 -0.73 -0.63
C ARG A 41 6.96 -1.88 -0.48
N LYS A 42 7.33 -2.25 0.75
CA LYS A 42 8.27 -3.33 1.06
C LYS A 42 7.51 -4.63 1.28
N TRP A 43 7.24 -5.38 0.19
CA TRP A 43 6.43 -6.61 0.23
C TRP A 43 6.86 -7.66 1.27
N PHE A 44 8.15 -7.71 1.58
CA PHE A 44 8.74 -8.65 2.53
C PHE A 44 9.16 -7.99 3.85
N ARG A 45 8.52 -6.88 4.23
CA ARG A 45 8.66 -6.27 5.57
C ARG A 45 8.32 -7.34 6.62
N ASN A 46 9.23 -7.53 7.58
CA ASN A 46 9.00 -8.45 8.69
C ASN A 46 9.72 -8.00 9.96
N HIS A 47 9.19 -6.98 10.63
CA HIS A 47 9.87 -6.34 11.78
C HIS A 47 9.45 -6.90 13.15
N ARG A 48 8.22 -7.41 13.28
CA ARG A 48 7.65 -8.02 14.49
C ARG A 48 6.70 -9.16 14.12
N ASP A 49 6.41 -10.05 15.06
CA ASP A 49 5.50 -11.18 14.82
C ASP A 49 4.02 -10.77 14.75
N GLU A 50 3.64 -9.73 15.48
CA GLU A 50 2.27 -9.20 15.49
C GLU A 50 1.96 -8.35 14.24
N ALA A 51 0.73 -8.50 13.72
CA ALA A 51 0.27 -7.71 12.60
C ALA A 51 0.08 -6.23 12.99
N ASP A 52 0.29 -5.33 12.03
CA ASP A 52 0.04 -3.90 12.21
C ASP A 52 -0.64 -3.21 11.04
N LEU A 53 -0.90 -1.90 11.19
CA LEU A 53 -1.53 -1.09 10.16
C LEU A 53 -0.77 -1.12 8.82
N CYS A 54 0.56 -1.19 8.84
CA CYS A 54 1.35 -1.29 7.62
C CYS A 54 1.20 -2.67 6.96
N ASP A 55 1.06 -3.74 7.74
CA ASP A 55 0.72 -5.07 7.20
C ASP A 55 -0.66 -5.03 6.50
N LEU A 56 -1.66 -4.40 7.11
CA LEU A 56 -2.99 -4.25 6.51
C LEU A 56 -2.94 -3.46 5.19
N VAL A 57 -2.25 -2.31 5.18
CA VAL A 57 -2.09 -1.48 3.98
C VAL A 57 -1.34 -2.22 2.87
N LEU A 58 -0.33 -3.05 3.22
CA LEU A 58 0.39 -3.88 2.25
C LEU A 58 -0.55 -4.88 1.57
N VAL A 59 -1.41 -5.57 2.33
CA VAL A 59 -2.38 -6.52 1.77
C VAL A 59 -3.45 -5.80 0.94
N ALA A 60 -4.01 -4.68 1.43
CA ALA A 60 -4.96 -3.89 0.66
C ALA A 60 -4.37 -3.40 -0.67
N ARG A 61 -3.11 -2.94 -0.66
CA ARG A 61 -2.37 -2.55 -1.87
C ARG A 61 -2.14 -3.73 -2.82
N TYR A 62 -1.92 -4.93 -2.30
CA TYR A 62 -1.81 -6.13 -3.13
C TYR A 62 -3.08 -6.32 -3.96
N TYR A 63 -4.24 -6.35 -3.30
CA TYR A 63 -5.53 -6.50 -3.97
C TYR A 63 -5.85 -5.34 -4.91
N SER A 64 -5.44 -4.09 -4.59
CA SER A 64 -5.64 -2.94 -5.48
C SER A 64 -4.85 -3.04 -6.79
N LEU A 65 -3.81 -3.86 -6.85
CA LEU A 65 -2.95 -4.05 -8.02
C LEU A 65 -3.31 -5.27 -8.87
N LEU A 66 -4.19 -6.15 -8.39
CA LEU A 66 -4.75 -7.24 -9.20
C LEU A 66 -5.56 -6.67 -10.38
N GLY A 67 -5.45 -7.28 -11.55
CA GLY A 67 -6.08 -6.81 -12.78
C GLY A 67 -5.43 -5.55 -13.40
N THR A 68 -4.33 -5.05 -12.83
CA THR A 68 -3.59 -3.91 -13.38
C THR A 68 -2.35 -4.36 -14.15
N ALA A 69 -1.75 -3.47 -14.95
CA ALA A 69 -0.48 -3.75 -15.61
C ALA A 69 0.68 -4.09 -14.64
N SER A 70 0.55 -3.73 -13.36
CA SER A 70 1.55 -4.01 -12.31
C SER A 70 1.39 -5.38 -11.66
N GLU A 71 0.33 -6.13 -11.97
CA GLU A 71 0.06 -7.46 -11.40
C GLU A 71 1.21 -8.44 -11.62
N LYS A 72 1.89 -8.37 -12.77
CA LYS A 72 3.04 -9.21 -13.11
C LYS A 72 4.23 -9.06 -12.14
N ALA A 73 4.29 -7.96 -11.40
CA ALA A 73 5.35 -7.69 -10.43
C ALA A 73 4.96 -8.05 -8.98
N LEU A 74 3.75 -8.58 -8.77
CA LEU A 74 3.29 -8.97 -7.45
C LEU A 74 3.99 -10.26 -6.98
N PRO A 75 4.39 -10.34 -5.70
CA PRO A 75 4.85 -11.59 -5.12
C PRO A 75 3.69 -12.58 -4.98
N ALA A 76 4.00 -13.85 -4.69
CA ALA A 76 2.98 -14.79 -4.25
C ALA A 76 2.43 -14.34 -2.88
N LEU A 77 1.11 -14.18 -2.75
CA LEU A 77 0.46 -13.68 -1.53
C LEU A 77 0.84 -14.51 -0.29
N ALA A 78 0.85 -15.83 -0.42
CA ALA A 78 1.25 -16.76 0.65
C ALA A 78 2.72 -16.61 1.11
N LYS A 79 3.56 -15.88 0.37
CA LYS A 79 4.95 -15.57 0.75
C LYS A 79 5.10 -14.22 1.45
N MET A 80 4.04 -13.42 1.53
CA MET A 80 4.09 -12.11 2.18
C MET A 80 3.94 -12.27 3.70
N PRO A 81 4.91 -11.80 4.51
CA PRO A 81 4.80 -11.85 5.97
C PRO A 81 3.54 -11.16 6.47
N ALA A 82 3.18 -10.01 5.89
CA ALA A 82 1.96 -9.27 6.22
C ALA A 82 0.70 -10.14 6.12
N PHE A 83 0.57 -10.92 5.04
CA PHE A 83 -0.57 -11.81 4.83
C PHE A 83 -0.63 -12.93 5.87
N LEU A 84 0.51 -13.53 6.18
CA LEU A 84 0.61 -14.59 7.20
C LEU A 84 0.26 -14.09 8.60
N LYS A 85 0.69 -12.87 8.97
CA LYS A 85 0.44 -12.28 10.28
C LYS A 85 -1.01 -11.90 10.50
N LEU A 86 -1.66 -11.36 9.46
CA LEU A 86 -3.05 -10.92 9.57
C LEU A 86 -4.03 -12.10 9.65
N GLN A 87 -3.58 -13.33 9.35
CA GLN A 87 -4.39 -14.57 9.38
C GLN A 87 -5.75 -14.37 8.70
N LEU A 88 -5.72 -13.62 7.60
CA LEU A 88 -6.89 -13.22 6.86
C LEU A 88 -7.41 -14.41 6.05
N ASP A 89 -8.52 -15.00 6.50
CA ASP A 89 -9.31 -15.98 5.75
C ASP A 89 -10.07 -15.30 4.58
N PHE A 90 -9.41 -14.44 3.81
CA PHE A 90 -9.98 -13.88 2.60
C PHE A 90 -9.74 -14.88 1.46
N SER A 91 -10.71 -15.76 1.25
CA SER A 91 -10.81 -16.48 -0.03
C SER A 91 -10.86 -15.46 -1.16
N ALA A 92 -10.21 -15.73 -2.30
CA ALA A 92 -10.09 -14.79 -3.41
C ALA A 92 -11.46 -14.23 -3.86
N GLU A 93 -12.52 -15.04 -3.73
CA GLU A 93 -13.91 -14.72 -4.07
C GLU A 93 -14.58 -13.74 -3.09
N GLU A 94 -14.24 -13.76 -1.80
CA GLU A 94 -14.78 -12.81 -0.80
C GLU A 94 -14.04 -11.46 -0.84
N SER A 95 -12.78 -11.44 -1.29
CA SER A 95 -11.99 -10.21 -1.40
C SER A 95 -12.53 -9.25 -2.47
N GLU A 96 -13.12 -9.76 -3.54
CA GLU A 96 -13.63 -8.94 -4.65
C GLU A 96 -14.82 -8.08 -4.21
N GLY A 97 -15.71 -8.62 -3.37
CA GLY A 97 -16.86 -7.89 -2.81
C GLY A 97 -16.44 -6.85 -1.78
N PHE A 98 -15.59 -7.23 -0.83
CA PHE A 98 -15.13 -6.34 0.25
C PHE A 98 -14.28 -5.16 -0.26
N ILE A 99 -13.40 -5.40 -1.25
CA ILE A 99 -12.58 -4.34 -1.85
C ILE A 99 -13.44 -3.41 -2.72
N ALA A 100 -14.47 -3.91 -3.41
CA ALA A 100 -15.39 -3.09 -4.18
C ALA A 100 -16.24 -2.17 -3.27
N GLU A 101 -16.72 -2.70 -2.15
CA GLU A 101 -17.48 -1.94 -1.15
C GLU A 101 -16.60 -0.88 -0.47
N SER A 102 -15.37 -1.23 -0.08
CA SER A 102 -14.41 -0.29 0.52
C SER A 102 -13.98 0.84 -0.43
N LYS A 103 -13.90 0.56 -1.75
CA LYS A 103 -13.63 1.60 -2.76
C LYS A 103 -14.74 2.66 -2.82
N ALA A 104 -16.00 2.27 -2.59
CA ALA A 104 -17.11 3.21 -2.56
C ALA A 104 -17.02 4.16 -1.35
N GLU A 105 -16.57 3.67 -0.19
CA GLU A 105 -16.38 4.48 1.01
C GLU A 105 -15.24 5.49 0.87
N VAL A 106 -14.09 5.09 0.30
CA VAL A 106 -12.96 6.01 0.05
C VAL A 106 -13.35 7.10 -0.95
N ALA A 107 -14.06 6.74 -2.03
CA ALA A 107 -14.55 7.72 -3.00
C ALA A 107 -15.51 8.74 -2.37
N ALA A 108 -16.31 8.32 -1.39
CA ALA A 108 -17.18 9.23 -0.64
C ALA A 108 -16.38 10.24 0.21
N VAL A 109 -15.31 9.79 0.88
CA VAL A 109 -14.43 10.68 1.67
C VAL A 109 -13.64 11.64 0.77
N GLU A 110 -13.13 11.18 -0.37
CA GLU A 110 -12.46 12.03 -1.36
C GLU A 110 -13.40 13.11 -1.92
N SER A 111 -14.67 12.76 -2.18
CA SER A 111 -15.69 13.73 -2.60
C SER A 111 -15.98 14.79 -1.54
N MET A 112 -15.88 14.47 -0.26
CA MET A 112 -16.03 15.44 0.82
C MET A 112 -14.83 16.40 0.88
N LEU A 113 -13.61 15.89 0.70
CA LEU A 113 -12.37 16.68 0.77
C LEU A 113 -12.14 17.57 -0.47
N GLY A 114 -12.61 17.15 -1.65
CA GLY A 114 -12.54 17.96 -2.89
C GLY A 114 -13.60 19.06 -3.00
N SER A 115 -14.45 19.22 -1.98
CA SER A 115 -15.50 20.25 -1.92
C SER A 115 -15.15 21.47 -1.04
N ILE A 116 -13.91 21.53 -0.55
CA ILE A 116 -13.30 22.68 0.15
C ILE A 116 -12.34 23.38 -0.81
#